data_AF-A0A183MTW1-F1
#
_entry.id   AF-A0A183MTW1-F1
#
_cell.length_a   1.000
_cell.length_b   1.000
_cell.length_c   1.000
_cell.angle_alpha   90.00
_cell.angle_beta   90.00
_cell.angle_gamma   90.00
#
_symmetry.space_group_name_H-M   'P 1'
#
loop_
_entity.id
_entity.type
_entity.pdbx_description
1 polymer ?
#
loop_
_entity_poly.entity_id
_entity_poly.type
_entity_poly.pdbx_seq_one_letter_code
_entity_poly.pdbx_strand_id
1 'polypeptide(L)'
;MRDIPPAILNTRIIQSNENVPEKIRDDFRSGEKVRIECIPGYMDSERQFIEASCVGTEWYYSELKCERVSCGFIKEPAYGYIQYKYDQSFQAEAIILCSEGYNVHCDTGLLSMENGLG
;
A
#
# COMPACT_ATOMS: atom_id res chain seq x y z
N MET A 1 23.88 1.28 22.92
CA MET A 1 23.61 2.25 21.86
C MET A 1 22.15 2.11 21.46
N ARG A 2 21.48 3.23 21.23
CA ARG A 2 20.07 3.32 20.85
C ARG A 2 20.02 3.92 19.46
N ASP A 3 19.24 3.34 18.56
CA ASP A 3 19.17 3.81 17.19
C ASP A 3 17.75 3.74 16.62
N ILE A 4 17.47 4.60 15.66
CA ILE A 4 16.18 4.73 15.01
C ILE A 4 16.13 3.77 13.82
N PRO A 5 15.07 2.95 13.66
CA PRO A 5 14.94 2.07 12.52
C PRO A 5 14.94 2.82 11.17
N PRO A 6 15.28 2.14 10.07
CA PRO A 6 15.29 2.77 8.76
C PRO A 6 13.89 3.22 8.32
N ALA A 7 13.82 4.40 7.72
CA ALA A 7 12.62 4.89 7.03
C ALA A 7 12.65 4.42 5.57
N ILE A 8 11.80 3.46 5.23
CA ILE A 8 11.64 2.95 3.87
C ILE A 8 10.33 3.49 3.29
N LEU A 9 10.36 3.93 2.03
CA LEU A 9 9.20 4.55 1.38
C LEU A 9 7.99 3.61 1.35
N ASN A 10 6.81 4.13 1.68
CA ASN A 10 5.54 3.39 1.71
C ASN A 10 5.55 2.16 2.65
N THR A 11 6.36 2.20 3.70
CA THR A 11 6.42 1.13 4.71
C THR A 11 5.97 1.60 6.09
N ARG A 12 5.62 0.63 6.94
CA ARG A 12 5.44 0.81 8.38
C ARG A 12 6.19 -0.28 9.14
N ILE A 13 6.54 0.05 10.37
CA ILE A 13 7.16 -0.88 11.30
C ILE A 13 6.06 -1.51 12.15
N ILE A 14 6.01 -2.82 12.20
CA ILE A 14 5.10 -3.55 13.09
C ILE A 14 5.82 -3.78 14.41
N GLN A 15 5.31 -3.16 15.47
CA GLN A 15 5.73 -3.41 16.84
C GLN A 15 4.63 -4.22 17.54
N SER A 16 5.02 -5.18 18.37
CA SER A 16 4.10 -6.06 19.12
C SER A 16 3.28 -5.36 20.21
N ASN A 17 3.51 -4.06 20.47
CA ASN A 17 2.71 -3.26 21.38
C ASN A 17 1.67 -2.44 20.60
N GLU A 18 0.52 -3.07 20.35
CA GLU A 18 -0.61 -2.53 19.58
C GLU A 18 -1.31 -1.30 20.22
N ASN A 19 -0.79 -0.76 21.33
CA ASN A 19 -1.40 0.31 22.12
C ASN A 19 -0.69 1.68 22.05
N VAL A 20 0.20 1.91 21.07
CA VAL A 20 0.81 3.24 20.86
C VAL A 20 0.30 3.85 19.55
N PRO A 21 -0.42 4.98 19.61
CA PRO A 21 -0.83 5.69 18.40
C PRO A 21 0.41 6.29 17.74
N GLU A 22 0.68 5.88 16.49
CA GLU A 22 1.62 6.45 15.49
C GLU A 22 3.10 6.62 15.88
N LYS A 23 3.48 6.53 17.15
CA LYS A 23 4.85 6.80 17.59
C LYS A 23 5.65 5.52 17.72
N ILE A 24 6.44 5.26 16.68
CA ILE A 24 7.48 4.22 16.69
C ILE A 24 8.49 4.55 17.79
N ARG A 25 8.73 3.58 18.67
CA ARG A 25 9.81 3.64 19.67
C ARG A 25 11.16 3.96 19.01
N ASP A 26 12.00 4.77 19.63
CA ASP A 26 13.30 5.23 19.07
C ASP A 26 14.51 4.77 19.90
N ASP A 27 14.33 3.86 20.85
CA ASP A 27 15.37 3.41 21.79
C ASP A 27 15.84 1.96 21.57
N PHE A 28 15.92 1.51 20.32
CA PHE A 28 16.30 0.14 19.98
C PHE A 28 17.74 -0.18 20.31
N ARG A 29 17.97 -1.34 20.93
CA ARG A 29 19.31 -1.80 21.32
C ARG A 29 19.89 -2.75 20.28
N SER A 30 21.22 -2.82 20.21
CA SER A 30 21.93 -3.85 19.45
C SER A 30 21.39 -5.24 19.80
N GLY A 31 21.08 -6.03 18.77
CA GLY A 31 20.45 -7.34 18.87
C GLY A 31 18.92 -7.31 18.73
N GLU A 32 18.28 -6.15 18.83
CA GLU A 32 16.85 -6.02 18.58
C GLU A 32 16.53 -6.05 17.08
N LYS A 33 15.30 -6.49 16.80
CA LYS A 33 14.78 -6.69 15.45
C LYS A 33 13.42 -6.06 15.32
N VAL A 34 13.13 -5.55 14.13
CA VAL A 34 11.81 -5.03 13.78
C VAL A 34 11.34 -5.64 12.47
N ARG A 35 10.02 -5.77 12.34
CA ARG A 35 9.37 -6.18 11.10
C ARG A 35 8.91 -4.93 10.35
N ILE A 36 9.23 -4.86 9.07
CA ILE A 36 8.83 -3.77 8.19
C ILE A 36 7.95 -4.36 7.09
N GLU A 37 6.79 -3.76 6.87
CA GLU A 37 5.86 -4.15 5.81
C GLU A 37 5.35 -2.93 5.05
N CYS A 38 4.75 -3.16 3.88
CA CYS A 38 4.11 -2.10 3.12
C CYS A 38 2.88 -1.54 3.85
N ILE A 39 2.66 -0.23 3.73
CA ILE A 39 1.42 0.39 4.21
C ILE A 39 0.24 -0.02 3.30
N PRO A 40 -1.01 0.05 3.79
CA PRO A 40 -2.19 -0.26 2.99
C PRO A 40 -2.22 0.48 1.64
N GLY A 41 -2.54 -0.24 0.56
CA GLY A 41 -2.52 0.28 -0.80
C GLY A 41 -1.19 0.13 -1.54
N TYR A 42 -0.17 -0.43 -0.87
CA TYR A 42 1.12 -0.76 -1.45
C TYR A 42 1.48 -2.24 -1.22
N MET A 43 2.24 -2.83 -2.15
CA MET A 43 2.78 -4.18 -2.01
C MET A 43 4.17 -4.29 -2.63
N ASP A 44 4.95 -5.25 -2.15
CA ASP A 44 6.14 -5.76 -2.84
C ASP A 44 5.73 -7.08 -3.52
N SER A 45 6.25 -7.32 -4.73
CA SER A 45 5.86 -8.44 -5.57
C SER A 45 6.37 -9.80 -5.07
N GLU A 46 7.40 -9.81 -4.22
CA GLU A 46 8.05 -11.02 -3.74
C GLU A 46 7.83 -11.23 -2.24
N ARG A 47 7.70 -10.15 -1.46
CA ARG A 47 7.80 -10.19 0.00
C ARG A 47 6.64 -9.48 0.67
N GLN A 48 6.03 -10.13 1.65
CA GLN A 48 5.03 -9.48 2.50
C GLN A 48 5.67 -8.54 3.53
N PHE A 49 6.90 -8.82 3.93
CA PHE A 49 7.64 -8.07 4.94
C PHE A 49 9.14 -8.37 4.84
N ILE A 50 9.95 -7.55 5.52
CA ILE A 50 11.35 -7.82 5.83
C ILE A 50 11.59 -7.72 7.33
N GLU A 51 12.68 -8.32 7.79
CA GLU A 51 13.22 -8.10 9.13
C GLU A 51 14.43 -7.17 9.04
N ALA A 52 14.45 -6.13 9.87
CA ALA A 52 15.61 -5.26 10.06
C ALA A 52 16.22 -5.54 11.44
N SER A 53 17.53 -5.75 11.48
CA SER A 53 18.28 -6.06 12.70
C SER A 53 19.21 -4.91 13.06
N CYS A 54 19.19 -4.48 14.33
CA CYS A 54 20.14 -3.50 14.85
C CYS A 54 21.42 -4.21 15.33
N VAL A 55 22.58 -3.84 14.79
CA VAL A 55 23.89 -4.34 15.22
C VAL A 55 24.78 -3.15 15.56
N GLY A 56 25.09 -2.95 16.84
CA GLY A 56 25.80 -1.76 17.33
C GLY A 56 24.94 -0.49 17.22
N THR A 57 25.24 0.33 16.22
CA THR A 57 24.55 1.59 15.83
C THR A 57 24.16 1.56 14.36
N GLU A 58 24.02 0.38 13.77
CA GLU A 58 23.71 0.22 12.36
C GLU A 58 22.54 -0.74 12.19
N TRP A 59 21.72 -0.48 11.18
CA TRP A 59 20.60 -1.33 10.82
C TRP A 59 20.91 -2.13 9.56
N TYR A 60 20.71 -3.43 9.66
CA TYR A 60 20.93 -4.40 8.60
C TYR A 60 19.59 -4.95 8.15
N TYR A 61 19.28 -4.73 6.88
CA TYR A 61 18.02 -5.14 6.27
C TYR A 61 18.21 -5.32 4.76
N SER A 62 17.27 -6.01 4.13
CA SER A 62 17.18 -6.04 2.67
C SER A 62 16.12 -5.06 2.21
N GLU A 63 16.26 -4.50 1.00
CA GLU A 63 15.28 -3.55 0.48
C GLU A 63 13.90 -4.22 0.32
N LEU A 64 12.85 -3.51 0.74
CA LEU A 64 11.45 -3.86 0.48
C LEU A 64 10.87 -2.79 -0.44
N LYS A 65 10.41 -3.19 -1.63
CA LYS A 65 9.97 -2.27 -2.68
C LYS A 65 8.45 -2.22 -2.72
N CYS A 66 7.89 -1.32 -1.92
CA CYS A 66 6.45 -1.13 -1.82
C CYS A 66 5.92 -0.22 -2.95
N GLU A 67 5.39 -0.85 -3.99
CA GLU A 67 4.76 -0.22 -5.13
C GLU A 67 3.23 -0.16 -4.96
N ARG A 68 2.57 0.76 -5.68
CA ARG A 68 1.12 0.91 -5.59
C ARG A 68 0.42 -0.37 -6.07
N VAL A 69 -0.55 -0.83 -5.30
CA VAL A 69 -1.38 -1.98 -5.69
C VAL A 69 -2.22 -1.61 -6.90
N SER A 70 -2.24 -2.47 -7.92
CA SER A 70 -3.18 -2.32 -9.05
C SER A 70 -4.61 -2.62 -8.59
N CYS A 71 -5.53 -1.71 -8.91
CA CYS A 71 -6.96 -1.92 -8.78
C CYS A 71 -7.52 -2.83 -9.89
N GLY A 72 -6.74 -3.10 -10.94
CA GLY A 72 -7.18 -3.81 -12.12
C GLY A 72 -8.07 -2.97 -13.04
N PHE A 73 -8.54 -3.60 -14.10
CA PHE A 73 -9.39 -2.94 -15.09
C PHE A 73 -10.82 -2.85 -14.59
N ILE A 74 -11.37 -1.64 -14.60
CA ILE A 74 -12.80 -1.43 -14.38
C ILE A 74 -13.53 -1.86 -15.66
N LYS A 75 -14.59 -2.66 -15.50
CA LYS A 75 -15.44 -3.07 -16.62
C LYS A 75 -16.07 -1.84 -17.27
N GLU A 76 -15.95 -1.73 -18.60
CA GLU A 76 -16.54 -0.62 -19.33
C GLU A 76 -18.08 -0.63 -19.23
N PRO A 77 -18.71 0.54 -19.08
CA PRO A 77 -20.16 0.65 -19.10
C PRO A 77 -20.71 0.38 -20.51
N ALA A 78 -21.91 -0.20 -20.60
CA ALA A 78 -22.50 -0.63 -21.88
C ALA A 78 -22.73 0.51 -22.90
N TYR A 79 -22.92 1.74 -22.42
CA TYR A 79 -23.18 2.94 -23.23
C TYR A 79 -22.30 4.11 -22.79
N GLY A 80 -21.02 3.83 -22.58
CA GLY A 80 -20.02 4.82 -22.21
C GLY A 80 -18.62 4.23 -22.28
N TYR A 81 -17.66 4.98 -21.77
CA TYR A 81 -16.26 4.57 -21.71
C TYR A 81 -15.59 5.14 -20.47
N ILE A 82 -14.46 4.54 -20.10
CA ILE A 82 -13.66 4.95 -18.94
C ILE A 82 -12.38 5.61 -19.43
N GLN A 83 -12.09 6.80 -18.93
CA GLN A 83 -10.84 7.49 -19.16
C GLN A 83 -9.99 7.47 -17.89
N TYR A 84 -8.91 6.71 -17.90
CA TYR A 84 -7.91 6.74 -16.83
C TYR A 84 -7.04 7.99 -16.95
N LYS A 85 -6.79 8.69 -15.85
CA LYS A 85 -5.90 9.86 -15.88
C LYS A 85 -4.43 9.48 -16.05
N TYR A 86 -4.00 8.40 -15.39
CA TYR A 86 -2.60 7.96 -15.40
C TYR A 86 -2.49 6.45 -15.53
N ASP A 87 -2.84 5.73 -14.47
CA ASP A 87 -2.81 4.28 -14.37
C ASP A 87 -4.05 3.78 -13.61
N GLN A 88 -4.04 2.49 -13.27
CA GLN A 88 -5.12 1.81 -12.57
C GLN A 88 -4.67 1.37 -11.18
N SER A 89 -3.79 2.13 -10.55
CA SER A 89 -3.18 1.78 -9.28
C SER A 89 -3.83 2.53 -8.12
N PHE A 90 -3.52 2.14 -6.88
CA PHE A 90 -3.99 2.81 -5.67
C PHE A 90 -3.78 4.34 -5.78
N GLN A 91 -4.79 5.13 -5.37
CA GLN A 91 -4.83 6.60 -5.49
C GLN A 91 -4.83 7.15 -6.93
N ALA A 92 -4.98 6.31 -7.96
CA ALA A 92 -5.25 6.78 -9.31
C ALA A 92 -6.72 7.21 -9.48
N GLU A 93 -6.98 8.00 -10.52
CA GLU A 93 -8.30 8.51 -10.83
C GLU A 93 -8.74 8.06 -12.24
N ALA A 94 -10.02 7.69 -12.35
CA ALA A 94 -10.69 7.37 -13.59
C ALA A 94 -11.98 8.20 -13.72
N ILE A 95 -12.28 8.62 -14.94
CA ILE A 95 -13.48 9.39 -15.28
C ILE A 95 -14.38 8.51 -16.14
N ILE A 96 -15.64 8.38 -15.76
CA ILE A 96 -16.65 7.67 -16.55
C ILE A 96 -17.37 8.68 -17.43
N LEU A 97 -17.43 8.40 -18.73
CA LEU A 97 -18.06 9.24 -19.74
C LEU A 97 -19.18 8.48 -20.44
N CYS A 98 -20.34 9.12 -20.60
CA CYS A 98 -21.48 8.53 -21.31
C CYS A 98 -21.42 8.86 -22.79
N SER A 99 -21.87 7.91 -23.60
CA SER A 99 -22.15 8.15 -25.01
C SER A 99 -23.28 9.18 -25.17
N GLU A 100 -23.31 9.86 -26.32
CA GLU A 100 -24.33 10.86 -26.63
C GLU A 100 -25.76 10.29 -26.46
N GLY A 101 -26.63 11.05 -25.79
CA GLY A 101 -28.00 10.63 -25.50
C GLY A 101 -28.17 9.76 -24.24
N TYR A 102 -27.07 9.39 -23.57
CA TYR A 102 -27.09 8.61 -22.32
C TYR A 102 -26.67 9.47 -21.12
N ASN A 103 -27.18 9.13 -19.94
CA ASN A 103 -26.83 9.79 -18.68
C ASN A 103 -26.13 8.81 -17.74
N VAL A 104 -25.18 9.31 -16.96
CA VAL A 104 -24.50 8.49 -15.95
C VAL A 104 -25.45 8.26 -14.78
N HIS A 105 -25.64 7.00 -14.41
CA HIS A 105 -26.31 6.65 -13.18
C HIS A 105 -25.31 5.96 -12.26
N CYS A 106 -24.82 6.70 -11.27
CA CYS A 106 -24.01 6.12 -10.21
C CYS A 106 -24.96 5.48 -9.20
N ASP A 107 -25.10 4.16 -9.24
CA ASP A 107 -25.67 3.43 -8.12
C ASP A 107 -24.63 3.53 -7.00
N THR A 108 -24.94 4.23 -5.90
CA THR A 108 -23.99 4.49 -4.81
C THR A 108 -23.66 3.25 -3.96
N GLY A 109 -23.83 2.05 -4.52
CA GLY A 109 -23.34 0.81 -3.95
C GLY A 109 -21.84 0.71 -4.17
N LEU A 110 -21.09 0.47 -3.08
CA LEU A 110 -19.67 0.16 -3.09
C LEU A 110 -19.23 -0.54 -4.39
N LEU A 111 -18.22 -0.01 -5.08
CA LEU A 111 -17.33 -0.85 -5.89
C LEU A 111 -16.58 -1.76 -4.90
N SER A 112 -17.25 -2.79 -4.41
CA SER A 112 -16.58 -3.93 -3.80
C SER A 112 -15.80 -4.58 -4.91
N MET A 113 -14.51 -4.25 -5.01
CA MET A 113 -13.56 -5.11 -5.70
C MET A 113 -13.49 -6.37 -4.82
N GLU A 114 -14.44 -7.29 -5.04
CA GLU A 114 -14.38 -8.60 -4.42
C GLU A 114 -13.08 -9.24 -4.91
N ASN A 115 -12.26 -9.61 -3.93
CA ASN A 115 -10.97 -10.26 -4.09
C ASN A 115 -11.04 -11.41 -5.10
N GLY A 116 -10.02 -11.51 -5.97
CA GLY A 116 -9.30 -12.74 -6.29
C GLY A 116 -10.06 -13.95 -6.86
N LEU A 117 -9.46 -14.50 -7.93
CA LEU A 117 -9.66 -15.83 -8.52
C LEU A 117 -10.74 -15.92 -9.61
N GLY A 118 -10.23 -16.01 -10.84
CA GLY A 118 -10.88 -16.53 -12.04
C GLY A 118 -9.80 -16.82 -13.08
#